data_AF-A0A2I7YUH7-F1
#
_entry.id   AF-A0A2I7YUH7-F1
#
_cell.length_a   1.000
_cell.length_b   1.000
_cell.length_c   1.000
_cell.angle_alpha   90.00
_cell.angle_beta   90.00
_cell.angle_gamma   90.00
#
_symmetry.space_group_name_H-M   'P 1'
#
loop_
_entity.id
_entity.type
_entity.pdbx_description
1 polymer ?
#
loop_
_entity_poly.entity_id
_entity_poly.type
_entity_poly.pdbx_seq_one_letter_code
_entity_poly.pdbx_strand_id
1 'polypeptide(L)'
;TLLFLAGTLTTGVAIAAPSQSSFSPQQVKDIQSIVYDYLVNHAEVLVKASQTLQKQTEAQQQEHAQKAIKENAKQLFNDPASPVVGNPQGNVTLVEFFDYQCGHCKAMNSVIQAIVKRNKNLRVVFKELPIFGGQSQYAAKASLAAAKQGKYYAFYDALFIVDGQLSEQITL
;
A
#
# COMPACT_ATOMS: atom_id res chain seq x y z
N THR A 1 9.86 -34.84 86.12
CA THR A 1 8.53 -34.41 85.65
C THR A 1 8.72 -33.37 84.57
N LEU A 2 7.96 -33.51 83.48
CA LEU A 2 7.83 -32.64 82.29
C LEU A 2 8.69 -32.97 81.05
N LEU A 3 8.05 -33.78 80.20
CA LEU A 3 8.09 -33.79 78.74
C LEU A 3 8.08 -32.38 78.13
N PHE A 4 8.79 -32.17 77.03
CA PHE A 4 8.28 -31.40 75.88
C PHE A 4 8.87 -31.96 74.57
N LEU A 5 8.02 -32.65 73.79
CA LEU A 5 8.24 -32.93 72.37
C LEU A 5 7.98 -31.63 71.58
N ALA A 6 8.99 -31.12 70.88
CA ALA A 6 8.81 -30.05 69.89
C ALA A 6 8.60 -30.69 68.51
N GLY A 7 7.34 -30.86 68.12
CA GLY A 7 6.97 -31.26 66.75
C GLY A 7 6.87 -30.03 65.85
N THR A 8 7.81 -29.87 64.92
CA THR A 8 7.74 -28.87 63.86
C THR A 8 6.90 -29.41 62.70
N LEU A 9 5.66 -28.94 62.55
CA LEU A 9 4.88 -29.12 61.32
C LEU A 9 5.45 -28.22 60.22
N THR A 10 6.14 -28.81 59.25
CA THR A 10 6.44 -28.16 57.98
C THR A 10 5.26 -28.35 57.04
N THR A 11 4.41 -27.33 56.90
CA THR A 11 3.39 -27.29 55.84
C THR A 11 4.09 -27.10 54.49
N GLY A 12 4.28 -28.18 53.75
CA GLY A 12 4.74 -28.15 52.37
C GLY A 12 3.68 -27.53 51.46
N VAL A 13 3.93 -26.32 50.96
CA VAL A 13 3.15 -25.73 49.86
C VAL A 13 3.63 -26.41 48.57
N ALA A 14 2.82 -27.32 48.03
CA ALA A 14 3.06 -27.88 46.71
C ALA A 14 2.79 -26.79 45.65
N ILE A 15 3.85 -26.23 45.07
CA ILE A 15 3.76 -25.38 43.89
C ILE A 15 3.49 -26.30 42.71
N ALA A 16 2.24 -26.35 42.25
CA ALA A 16 1.89 -27.04 41.00
C ALA A 16 2.60 -26.33 39.83
N ALA A 17 3.54 -27.02 39.18
CA ALA A 17 4.15 -26.55 37.95
C ALA A 17 3.08 -26.47 36.84
N PRO A 18 3.11 -25.46 35.96
CA PRO A 18 2.20 -25.40 34.82
C PRO A 18 2.50 -26.58 33.88
N SER A 19 1.50 -27.44 33.69
CA SER A 19 1.57 -28.53 32.72
C SER A 19 1.63 -27.96 31.31
N GLN A 20 2.82 -27.91 30.71
CA GLN A 20 2.95 -27.77 29.26
C GLN A 20 2.41 -29.05 28.62
N SER A 21 1.19 -29.00 28.11
CA SER A 21 0.59 -30.10 27.36
C SER A 21 1.33 -30.27 26.03
N SER A 22 2.29 -31.19 25.97
CA SER A 22 2.91 -31.62 24.70
C SER A 22 1.98 -32.62 24.00
N PHE A 23 1.60 -32.33 22.76
CA PHE A 23 0.81 -33.26 21.93
C PHE A 23 1.69 -34.43 21.43
N SER A 24 1.10 -35.63 21.31
CA SER A 24 1.75 -36.78 20.69
C SER A 24 1.89 -36.59 19.17
N PRO A 25 2.80 -37.34 18.50
CA PRO A 25 2.96 -37.23 17.05
C PRO A 25 1.66 -37.48 16.26
N GLN A 26 0.82 -38.41 16.72
CA GLN A 26 -0.47 -38.68 16.09
C GLN A 26 -1.44 -37.50 16.28
N GLN A 27 -1.51 -36.93 17.49
CA GLN A 27 -2.36 -35.77 17.76
C GLN A 27 -1.95 -34.56 16.92
N VAL A 28 -0.65 -34.33 16.72
CA VAL A 28 -0.16 -33.26 15.83
C VAL A 28 -0.66 -33.47 14.40
N LYS A 29 -0.60 -34.71 13.88
CA LYS A 29 -1.09 -35.04 12.54
C LYS A 29 -2.60 -34.81 12.41
N ASP A 30 -3.37 -35.21 13.43
CA ASP A 30 -4.82 -35.03 13.45
C ASP A 30 -5.18 -33.53 13.49
N ILE A 31 -4.49 -32.74 14.32
CA ILE A 31 -4.67 -31.28 14.40
C ILE A 31 -4.36 -30.63 13.05
N GLN A 32 -3.27 -31.01 12.39
CA GLN A 32 -2.91 -30.47 11.07
C GLN A 32 -4.01 -30.74 10.03
N SER A 33 -4.57 -31.96 10.01
CA SER A 33 -5.69 -32.30 9.12
C SER A 33 -6.92 -31.46 9.43
N ILE A 34 -7.30 -31.35 10.70
CA ILE A 34 -8.46 -30.56 11.14
C ILE A 34 -8.32 -29.09 10.74
N VAL A 35 -7.15 -28.49 10.98
CA VAL A 35 -6.88 -27.09 10.62
C VAL A 35 -6.94 -26.90 9.10
N TYR A 36 -6.33 -27.81 8.34
CA TYR A 36 -6.38 -27.77 6.88
C TYR A 36 -7.82 -27.85 6.37
N ASP A 37 -8.57 -28.86 6.80
CA ASP A 37 -9.95 -29.08 6.38
C ASP A 37 -10.85 -27.91 6.77
N TYR A 38 -10.65 -27.36 7.97
CA TYR A 38 -11.40 -26.19 8.41
C TYR A 38 -11.09 -24.96 7.55
N LEU A 39 -9.82 -24.63 7.31
CA LEU A 39 -9.47 -23.46 6.50
C LEU A 39 -9.93 -23.57 5.04
N VAL A 40 -9.91 -24.79 4.46
CA VAL A 40 -10.38 -25.03 3.09
C VAL A 40 -11.91 -24.95 2.99
N ASN A 41 -12.64 -25.48 3.98
CA ASN A 41 -14.10 -25.44 3.99
C ASN A 41 -14.67 -24.12 4.55
N HIS A 42 -13.84 -23.28 5.17
CA HIS A 42 -14.20 -21.99 5.77
C HIS A 42 -13.26 -20.86 5.30
N ALA A 43 -13.19 -20.64 3.98
CA ALA A 43 -12.31 -19.64 3.38
C ALA A 43 -12.57 -18.20 3.89
N GLU A 44 -13.77 -17.91 4.42
CA GLU A 44 -14.11 -16.65 5.08
C GLU A 44 -13.20 -16.33 6.27
N VAL A 45 -12.64 -17.35 6.93
CA VAL A 45 -11.70 -17.17 8.04
C VAL A 45 -10.41 -16.53 7.54
N LEU A 46 -9.92 -16.91 6.37
CA LEU A 46 -8.73 -16.30 5.75
C LEU A 46 -9.00 -14.86 5.33
N VAL A 47 -10.17 -14.59 4.74
CA VAL A 47 -10.58 -13.22 4.37
C VAL A 47 -10.69 -12.35 5.62
N LYS A 48 -11.32 -12.85 6.67
CA LYS A 48 -11.49 -12.10 7.93
C LYS A 48 -10.17 -11.87 8.64
N ALA A 49 -9.27 -12.84 8.64
CA ALA A 49 -7.92 -12.69 9.18
C ALA A 49 -7.14 -11.60 8.42
N SER A 50 -7.19 -11.63 7.09
CA SER A 50 -6.58 -10.60 6.23
C SER A 50 -7.15 -9.20 6.49
N GLN A 51 -8.48 -9.07 6.53
CA GLN A 51 -9.14 -7.80 6.84
C GLN A 51 -8.81 -7.28 8.25
N THR A 52 -8.71 -8.20 9.22
CA THR A 52 -8.34 -7.84 10.59
C THR A 52 -6.92 -7.31 10.64
N LEU A 53 -5.98 -8.00 9.98
CA LEU A 53 -4.60 -7.54 9.86
C LEU A 53 -4.51 -6.19 9.13
N GLN A 54 -5.24 -6.03 8.02
CA GLN A 54 -5.30 -4.77 7.29
C GLN A 54 -5.78 -3.63 8.21
N LYS A 55 -6.91 -3.81 8.90
CA LYS A 55 -7.45 -2.80 9.83
C LYS A 55 -6.48 -2.47 10.98
N GLN A 56 -5.76 -3.47 11.51
CA GLN A 56 -4.76 -3.25 12.55
C GLN A 56 -3.56 -2.46 12.03
N THR A 57 -3.17 -2.68 10.78
CA THR A 57 -2.02 -2.04 10.16
C THR A 57 -2.34 -0.68 9.52
N GLU A 58 -3.61 -0.37 9.24
CA GLU A 58 -4.05 0.88 8.61
C GLU A 58 -3.50 2.13 9.31
N ALA A 59 -3.59 2.20 10.64
CA ALA A 59 -3.10 3.35 11.40
C ALA A 59 -1.57 3.51 11.28
N GLN A 60 -0.82 2.40 11.33
CA GLN A 60 0.63 2.40 11.15
C GLN A 60 1.00 2.79 9.70
N GLN A 61 0.26 2.28 8.71
CA GLN A 61 0.46 2.65 7.31
C GLN A 61 0.19 4.13 7.07
N GLN A 62 -0.86 4.70 7.68
CA GLN A 62 -1.16 6.13 7.61
C GLN A 62 -0.05 6.97 8.26
N GLU A 63 0.44 6.57 9.44
CA GLU A 63 1.55 7.25 10.10
C GLU A 63 2.81 7.21 9.24
N HIS A 64 3.15 6.04 8.68
CA HIS A 64 4.29 5.87 7.78
C HIS A 64 4.14 6.71 6.52
N ALA A 65 2.94 6.76 5.91
CA ALA A 65 2.66 7.58 4.75
C ALA A 65 2.80 9.07 5.07
N GLN A 66 2.24 9.55 6.19
CA GLN A 66 2.38 10.93 6.62
C GLN A 66 3.83 11.32 6.86
N LYS A 67 4.60 10.43 7.50
CA LYS A 67 6.03 10.61 7.71
C LYS A 67 6.78 10.70 6.38
N ALA A 68 6.54 9.75 5.47
CA ALA A 68 7.17 9.74 4.15
C ALA A 68 6.82 10.99 3.34
N ILE A 69 5.56 11.44 3.38
CA ILE A 69 5.14 12.69 2.72
C ILE A 69 5.89 13.88 3.32
N LYS A 70 5.99 13.97 4.65
CA LYS A 70 6.69 15.06 5.33
C LYS A 70 8.18 15.08 4.97
N GLU A 71 8.83 13.93 4.99
CA GLU A 71 10.25 13.78 4.68
C GLU A 71 10.56 14.09 3.20
N ASN A 72 9.64 13.78 2.30
CA ASN A 72 9.83 13.97 0.85
C ASN A 72 9.05 15.16 0.28
N ALA A 73 8.50 16.04 1.12
CA ALA A 73 7.56 17.09 0.71
C ALA A 73 8.10 17.97 -0.43
N LYS A 74 9.38 18.34 -0.38
CA LYS A 74 10.02 19.13 -1.44
C LYS A 74 9.99 18.40 -2.79
N GLN A 75 10.35 17.11 -2.79
CA GLN A 75 10.38 16.30 -4.00
C GLN A 75 8.96 16.03 -4.50
N LEU A 76 8.01 15.76 -3.61
CA LEU A 76 6.62 15.50 -3.98
C LEU A 76 5.92 16.73 -4.57
N PHE A 77 6.09 17.89 -3.94
CA PHE A 77 5.28 19.06 -4.25
C PHE A 77 5.99 20.10 -5.11
N ASN A 78 7.32 20.25 -5.01
CA ASN A 78 8.06 21.40 -5.53
C ASN A 78 9.28 20.99 -6.38
N ASP A 79 9.27 19.80 -6.94
CA ASP A 79 10.29 19.36 -7.89
C ASP A 79 10.11 20.09 -9.25
N PRO A 80 11.08 20.90 -9.71
CA PRO A 80 10.97 21.63 -10.97
C PRO A 80 10.86 20.73 -12.20
N ALA A 81 11.29 19.46 -12.10
CA ALA A 81 11.16 18.50 -13.19
C ALA A 81 9.75 17.89 -13.28
N SER A 82 8.89 18.13 -12.29
CA SER A 82 7.54 17.58 -12.25
C SER A 82 6.52 18.51 -12.90
N PRO A 83 5.80 18.05 -13.93
CA PRO A 83 4.76 18.83 -14.57
C PRO A 83 3.61 19.14 -13.60
N VAL A 84 3.08 20.37 -13.72
CA VAL A 84 1.96 20.86 -12.89
C VAL A 84 0.81 21.27 -13.79
N VAL A 85 -0.41 20.83 -13.46
CA VAL A 85 -1.64 21.22 -14.16
C VAL A 85 -2.72 21.68 -13.18
N GLY A 86 -3.82 22.20 -13.72
CA GLY A 86 -4.86 22.86 -12.94
C GLY A 86 -4.44 24.27 -12.55
N ASN A 87 -4.64 24.65 -11.29
CA ASN A 87 -4.22 25.94 -10.76
C ASN A 87 -2.84 25.79 -10.07
N PRO A 88 -1.74 26.32 -10.63
CA PRO A 88 -0.42 26.23 -10.00
C PRO A 88 -0.33 26.93 -8.63
N GLN A 89 -1.26 27.84 -8.34
CA GLN A 89 -1.43 28.55 -7.07
C GLN A 89 -2.57 27.98 -6.21
N GLY A 90 -3.07 26.79 -6.56
CA GLY A 90 -4.11 26.09 -5.82
C GLY A 90 -3.69 25.76 -4.39
N ASN A 91 -4.63 25.88 -3.45
CA ASN A 91 -4.39 25.59 -2.04
C ASN A 91 -4.56 24.10 -1.67
N VAL A 92 -5.05 23.28 -2.60
CA VAL A 92 -5.10 21.82 -2.49
C VAL A 92 -4.20 21.23 -3.57
N THR A 93 -3.20 20.44 -3.16
CA THR A 93 -2.31 19.72 -4.09
C THR A 93 -2.65 18.24 -4.10
N LEU A 94 -2.93 17.70 -5.29
CA LEU A 94 -2.94 16.27 -5.57
C LEU A 94 -1.62 15.90 -6.23
N VAL A 95 -0.93 14.87 -5.72
CA VAL A 95 0.22 14.27 -6.39
C VAL A 95 -0.24 12.94 -6.98
N GLU A 96 -0.13 12.80 -8.30
CA GLU A 96 -0.53 11.58 -9.00
C GLU A 96 0.71 10.84 -9.50
N PHE A 97 0.90 9.62 -8.99
CA PHE A 97 1.87 8.68 -9.54
C PHE A 97 1.18 7.80 -10.57
N PHE A 98 1.70 7.76 -11.79
CA PHE A 98 1.06 7.00 -12.85
C PHE A 98 2.07 6.44 -13.86
N ASP A 99 1.61 5.47 -14.64
CA ASP A 99 2.30 4.91 -15.79
C ASP A 99 1.34 4.92 -16.99
N TYR A 100 1.82 5.31 -18.16
CA TYR A 100 1.01 5.36 -19.39
C TYR A 100 0.51 3.99 -19.86
N GLN A 101 1.17 2.89 -19.47
CA GLN A 101 0.75 1.52 -19.80
C GLN A 101 -0.19 0.92 -18.74
N CYS A 102 -0.47 1.62 -17.64
CA CYS A 102 -1.36 1.13 -16.59
C CYS A 102 -2.83 1.31 -16.99
N GLY A 103 -3.57 0.21 -17.12
CA GLY A 103 -5.00 0.24 -17.48
C GLY A 103 -5.86 1.05 -16.51
N HIS A 104 -5.55 1.01 -15.20
CA HIS A 104 -6.25 1.83 -14.22
C HIS A 104 -5.89 3.32 -14.33
N CYS A 105 -4.64 3.66 -14.61
CA CYS A 105 -4.25 5.06 -14.86
C CYS A 105 -4.97 5.61 -16.09
N LYS A 106 -5.06 4.81 -17.17
CA LYS A 106 -5.85 5.16 -18.37
C LYS A 106 -7.31 5.49 -18.02
N ALA A 107 -7.96 4.64 -17.21
CA ALA A 107 -9.32 4.91 -16.75
C ALA A 107 -9.43 6.16 -15.88
N MET A 108 -8.45 6.39 -14.99
CA MET A 108 -8.41 7.52 -14.07
C MET A 108 -8.15 8.86 -14.74
N ASN A 109 -7.50 8.91 -15.91
CA ASN A 109 -7.28 10.16 -16.65
C ASN A 109 -8.58 10.98 -16.80
N SER A 110 -9.69 10.32 -17.16
CA SER A 110 -11.00 10.98 -17.28
C SER A 110 -11.49 11.62 -15.97
N VAL A 111 -11.22 10.97 -14.83
CA VAL A 111 -11.57 11.47 -13.49
C VAL A 111 -10.70 12.66 -13.13
N ILE A 112 -9.39 12.58 -13.37
CA ILE A 112 -8.42 13.66 -13.13
C ILE A 112 -8.79 14.91 -13.93
N GLN A 113 -9.10 14.75 -15.23
CA GLN A 113 -9.60 15.84 -16.06
C GLN A 113 -10.86 16.48 -15.48
N ALA A 114 -11.82 15.66 -15.03
CA ALA A 114 -13.08 16.14 -14.48
C ALA A 114 -12.88 16.92 -13.17
N ILE A 115 -11.99 16.47 -12.27
CA ILE A 115 -11.72 17.19 -11.01
C ILE A 115 -10.93 18.48 -11.24
N VAL A 116 -9.97 18.49 -12.18
CA VAL A 116 -9.22 19.70 -12.57
C VAL A 116 -10.16 20.75 -13.17
N LYS A 117 -11.09 20.32 -14.04
CA LYS A 117 -12.08 21.23 -14.65
C LYS A 117 -13.01 21.84 -13.59
N ARG A 118 -13.48 21.03 -12.64
CA ARG A 118 -14.46 21.42 -11.60
C ARG A 118 -13.86 22.20 -10.44
N ASN A 119 -12.65 21.88 -9.99
CA ASN A 119 -12.04 22.51 -8.82
C ASN A 119 -10.97 23.52 -9.22
N LYS A 120 -11.31 24.82 -9.18
CA LYS A 120 -10.39 25.92 -9.52
C LYS A 120 -9.25 26.12 -8.51
N ASN A 121 -9.33 25.49 -7.34
CA ASN A 121 -8.30 25.56 -6.32
C ASN A 121 -7.38 24.33 -6.32
N LEU A 122 -7.60 23.38 -7.23
CA LEU A 122 -6.79 22.16 -7.32
C LEU A 122 -5.52 22.41 -8.13
N ARG A 123 -4.40 22.08 -7.52
CA ARG A 123 -3.09 21.92 -8.15
C ARG A 123 -2.80 20.43 -8.30
N VAL A 124 -2.46 19.97 -9.49
CA VAL A 124 -2.06 18.57 -9.70
C VAL A 124 -0.59 18.52 -10.08
N VAL A 125 0.20 17.73 -9.36
CA VAL A 125 1.61 17.45 -9.66
C VAL A 125 1.71 16.02 -10.17
N PHE A 126 2.25 15.87 -11.36
CA PHE A 126 2.39 14.58 -12.00
C PHE A 126 3.75 13.94 -11.72
N LYS A 127 3.74 12.66 -11.35
CA LYS A 127 4.91 11.83 -11.06
C LYS A 127 4.88 10.57 -11.92
N GLU A 128 5.59 10.62 -13.04
CA GLU A 128 5.64 9.50 -13.97
C GLU A 128 6.49 8.36 -13.37
N LEU A 129 5.88 7.20 -13.22
CA LEU A 129 6.44 6.02 -12.55
C LEU A 129 6.46 4.84 -13.53
N PRO A 130 7.41 4.78 -14.47
CA PRO A 130 7.42 3.82 -15.57
C PRO A 130 7.84 2.41 -15.10
N ILE A 131 6.89 1.62 -14.61
CA ILE A 131 7.08 0.29 -14.00
C ILE A 131 6.67 -0.87 -14.91
N PHE A 132 5.99 -0.62 -16.02
CA PHE A 132 5.57 -1.67 -16.97
C PHE A 132 6.57 -1.91 -18.14
N GLY A 133 7.81 -1.44 -18.00
CA GLY A 133 8.92 -1.79 -18.89
C GLY A 133 9.35 -0.68 -19.86
N GLY A 134 10.02 -1.06 -20.95
CA GLY A 134 10.69 -0.12 -21.86
C GLY A 134 9.76 0.90 -22.51
N GLN A 135 8.55 0.49 -22.88
CA GLN A 135 7.56 1.39 -23.50
C GLN A 135 7.07 2.45 -22.52
N SER A 136 6.86 2.09 -21.24
CA SER A 136 6.55 3.06 -20.18
C SER A 136 7.66 4.08 -19.99
N GLN A 137 8.92 3.62 -20.00
CA GLN A 137 10.07 4.51 -19.85
C GLN A 137 10.19 5.47 -21.04
N TYR A 138 9.94 4.98 -22.25
CA TYR A 138 9.97 5.79 -23.46
C TYR A 138 8.86 6.85 -23.44
N ALA A 139 7.62 6.45 -23.18
CA ALA A 139 6.47 7.33 -23.05
C ALA A 139 6.71 8.43 -22.00
N ALA A 140 7.26 8.07 -20.84
CA ALA A 140 7.58 9.02 -19.80
C ALA A 140 8.63 10.06 -20.23
N LYS A 141 9.72 9.60 -20.85
CA LYS A 141 10.76 10.49 -21.39
C LYS A 141 10.20 11.43 -22.47
N ALA A 142 9.38 10.91 -23.37
CA ALA A 142 8.74 11.70 -24.42
C ALA A 142 7.79 12.75 -23.83
N SER A 143 7.01 12.39 -22.82
CA SER A 143 6.11 13.33 -22.14
C SER A 143 6.86 14.45 -21.42
N LEU A 144 7.92 14.13 -20.68
CA LEU A 144 8.78 15.14 -20.07
C LEU A 144 9.50 16.01 -21.12
N ALA A 145 9.82 15.48 -22.30
CA ALA A 145 10.33 16.27 -23.41
C ALA A 145 9.25 17.21 -24.00
N ALA A 146 7.99 16.78 -24.08
CA ALA A 146 6.86 17.62 -24.46
C ALA A 146 6.61 18.74 -23.42
N ALA A 147 6.89 18.49 -22.13
CA ALA A 147 6.83 19.52 -21.09
C ALA A 147 7.78 20.68 -21.36
N LYS A 148 9.01 20.39 -21.83
CA LYS A 148 9.98 21.43 -22.22
C LYS A 148 9.52 22.29 -23.40
N GLN A 149 8.50 21.84 -24.13
CA GLN A 149 7.88 22.55 -25.25
C GLN A 149 6.53 23.20 -24.86
N GLY A 150 6.15 23.16 -23.58
CA GLY A 150 4.86 23.69 -23.10
C GLY A 150 3.65 22.84 -23.51
N LYS A 151 3.86 21.59 -23.97
CA LYS A 151 2.81 20.70 -24.50
C LYS A 151 2.50 19.49 -23.62
N TYR A 152 3.00 19.48 -22.38
CA TYR A 152 2.87 18.33 -21.47
C TYR A 152 1.45 17.78 -21.39
N TYR A 153 0.48 18.60 -20.99
CA TYR A 153 -0.86 18.10 -20.67
C TYR A 153 -1.61 17.58 -21.90
N ALA A 154 -1.42 18.22 -23.06
CA ALA A 154 -1.98 17.73 -24.31
C ALA A 154 -1.38 16.38 -24.71
N PHE A 155 -0.07 16.20 -24.51
CA PHE A 155 0.62 14.95 -24.78
C PHE A 155 0.24 13.84 -23.78
N TYR A 156 0.20 14.16 -22.50
CA TYR A 156 -0.30 13.31 -21.42
C TYR A 156 -1.68 12.74 -21.75
N ASP A 157 -2.63 13.60 -22.15
CA ASP A 157 -3.98 13.17 -22.50
C ASP A 157 -3.99 12.32 -23.78
N ALA A 158 -3.24 12.73 -24.81
CA ALA A 158 -3.13 12.01 -26.07
C ALA A 158 -2.61 10.57 -25.88
N LEU A 159 -1.60 10.36 -25.03
CA LEU A 159 -1.08 9.02 -24.76
C LEU A 159 -2.13 8.13 -24.07
N PHE A 160 -2.95 8.71 -23.19
CA PHE A 160 -3.99 7.95 -22.50
C PHE A 160 -5.23 7.65 -23.35
N ILE A 161 -5.41 8.26 -24.52
CA ILE A 161 -6.51 7.88 -25.42
C ILE A 161 -6.10 6.85 -26.47
N VAL A 162 -4.81 6.52 -26.58
CA VAL A 162 -4.34 5.47 -27.50
C VAL A 162 -4.90 4.11 -27.09
N ASP A 163 -5.49 3.40 -28.06
CA ASP A 163 -5.93 2.02 -27.87
C ASP A 163 -4.78 1.02 -28.05
N GLY A 164 -4.72 0.04 -27.16
CA GLY A 164 -3.64 -0.96 -27.13
C GLY A 164 -2.40 -0.51 -26.36
N GLN A 165 -1.29 -1.22 -26.58
CA GLN A 165 0.00 -0.92 -25.95
C GLN A 165 0.72 0.21 -26.69
N LEU A 166 1.36 1.10 -25.94
CA LEU A 166 2.26 2.09 -26.50
C LEU A 166 3.49 1.42 -27.12
N SER A 167 3.95 2.02 -28.21
CA SER A 167 5.24 1.77 -28.84
C SER A 167 5.95 3.11 -29.06
N GLU A 168 7.25 3.08 -29.34
CA GLU A 168 7.99 4.30 -29.68
C GLU A 168 7.36 5.03 -30.87
N GLN A 169 6.94 4.29 -31.90
CA GLN A 169 6.31 4.85 -33.11
C GLN A 169 4.95 5.50 -32.84
N ILE A 170 4.18 4.95 -31.89
CA ILE A 170 2.89 5.50 -31.48
C ILE A 170 3.07 6.75 -30.59
N THR A 171 4.17 6.80 -29.86
CA THR A 171 4.44 7.87 -28.87
C THR A 171 4.89 9.18 -29.53
N LEU A 172 5.45 9.13 -30.74
CA LEU A 172 5.94 10.30 -31.49
C LEU A 172 4.89 10.84 -32.47
#